data_AF-A0A9E0XPK8-F1
#
_entry.id   AF-A0A9E0XPK8-F1
#
_cell.length_a   1.000
_cell.length_b   1.000
_cell.length_c   1.000
_cell.angle_alpha   90.00
_cell.angle_beta   90.00
_cell.angle_gamma   90.00
#
_symmetry.space_group_name_H-M   'P 1'
#
loop_
_entity.id
_entity.type
_entity.pdbx_description
1 polymer ?
#
loop_
_entity_poly.entity_id
_entity_poly.type
_entity_poly.pdbx_seq_one_letter_code
_entity_poly.pdbx_strand_id
1 'polypeptide(L)'
;MLYLSELDPTWNNDELAFFTNPEAAWLANPVALAACLADAASATAGTPIDALFWCAGSWGNLYPFAGRGPTLGSRARETSLSAARSLAALHRRGLARRTMGEDALCESPIAPFLPKSQYKLSMFYPLPETQRAHVIGESPLRWGEWRNIPAVGEDHLYLLWRWNDCCATF
;
A
#
# COMPACT_ATOMS: atom_id res chain seq x y z
N MET A 1 -14.09 -0.32 -3.55
CA MET A 1 -13.90 -1.53 -2.70
C MET A 1 -14.28 -1.13 -1.29
N LEU A 2 -15.01 -1.99 -0.58
CA LEU A 2 -15.37 -1.76 0.81
C LEU A 2 -14.59 -2.76 1.66
N TYR A 3 -13.75 -2.26 2.57
CA TYR A 3 -13.01 -3.05 3.54
C TYR A 3 -13.19 -2.42 4.92
N LEU A 4 -13.69 -3.20 5.86
CA LEU A 4 -13.90 -2.78 7.24
C LEU A 4 -12.91 -3.56 8.10
N SER A 5 -11.85 -2.87 8.54
CA SER A 5 -10.77 -3.46 9.34
C SER A 5 -11.26 -4.06 10.67
N GLU A 6 -12.29 -3.46 11.27
CA GLU A 6 -12.86 -3.91 12.56
C GLU A 6 -13.49 -5.30 12.48
N LEU A 7 -14.01 -5.68 11.31
CA LEU A 7 -14.64 -6.99 11.09
C LEU A 7 -13.64 -8.05 10.66
N ASP A 8 -12.39 -7.67 10.37
CA ASP A 8 -11.36 -8.58 9.90
C ASP A 8 -10.50 -9.08 11.07
N PRO A 9 -10.62 -10.36 11.48
CA PRO A 9 -9.82 -10.88 12.58
C PRO A 9 -8.31 -10.91 12.28
N THR A 10 -7.93 -11.01 11.01
CA THR A 10 -6.51 -10.98 10.61
C THR A 10 -5.92 -9.57 10.69
N TRP A 11 -6.75 -8.53 10.68
CA TRP A 11 -6.27 -7.15 10.86
C TRP A 11 -5.86 -6.86 12.30
N ASN A 12 -6.61 -7.44 13.25
CA ASN A 12 -6.44 -7.22 14.69
C ASN A 12 -5.46 -8.19 15.36
N ASN A 13 -5.16 -9.34 14.72
CA ASN A 13 -4.27 -10.36 15.27
C ASN A 13 -3.18 -10.76 14.26
N ASP A 14 -1.94 -10.38 14.59
CA ASP A 14 -0.76 -10.62 13.76
C ASP A 14 -0.45 -12.11 13.55
N GLU A 15 -0.78 -12.97 14.52
CA GLU A 15 -0.55 -14.43 14.41
C GLU A 15 -1.51 -15.05 13.38
N LEU A 16 -2.77 -14.61 13.38
CA LEU A 16 -3.75 -15.01 12.36
C LEU A 16 -3.36 -14.47 10.97
N ALA A 17 -2.83 -13.23 10.90
CA ALA A 17 -2.31 -12.67 9.65
C ALA A 17 -1.11 -13.45 9.11
N PHE A 18 -0.22 -13.90 10.00
CA PHE A 18 0.92 -14.74 9.65
C PHE A 18 0.47 -16.12 9.15
N PHE A 19 -0.51 -16.74 9.81
CA PHE A 19 -1.04 -18.05 9.41
C PHE A 19 -1.69 -18.02 8.02
N THR A 20 -2.37 -16.92 7.67
CA THR A 20 -2.98 -16.75 6.34
C THR A 20 -1.97 -16.42 5.23
N ASN A 21 -0.76 -15.99 5.59
CA ASN A 21 0.29 -15.60 4.65
C ASN A 21 1.64 -16.21 5.05
N PRO A 22 1.80 -17.55 4.92
CA PRO A 22 3.01 -18.23 5.35
C PRO A 22 4.26 -17.79 4.59
N GLU A 23 4.13 -17.19 3.40
CA GLU A 23 5.26 -16.60 2.68
C GLU A 23 5.99 -15.50 3.46
N ALA A 24 5.33 -14.88 4.44
CA ALA A 24 5.94 -13.91 5.34
C ALA A 24 7.17 -14.48 6.08
N ALA A 25 7.19 -15.79 6.34
CA ALA A 25 8.33 -16.45 6.99
C ALA A 25 9.60 -16.39 6.12
N TRP A 26 9.47 -16.56 4.81
CA TRP A 26 10.60 -16.47 3.88
C TRP A 26 11.04 -15.02 3.66
N LEU A 27 10.09 -14.10 3.66
CA LEU A 27 10.30 -12.66 3.45
C LEU A 27 10.86 -11.93 4.68
N ALA A 28 10.85 -12.56 5.85
CA ALA A 28 11.47 -12.04 7.07
C ALA A 28 13.01 -12.13 7.07
N ASN A 29 13.61 -12.62 5.99
CA ASN A 29 15.06 -12.71 5.88
C ASN A 29 15.69 -11.31 5.63
N PRO A 30 16.94 -11.07 6.07
CA PRO A 30 17.58 -9.75 5.96
C PRO A 30 17.81 -9.29 4.51
N VAL A 31 17.93 -10.23 3.56
CA VAL A 31 18.12 -9.93 2.14
C VAL A 31 16.83 -9.36 1.53
N ALA A 32 15.67 -9.94 1.86
CA ALA A 32 14.35 -9.52 1.44
C ALA A 32 13.97 -8.17 2.06
N LEU A 33 14.37 -7.94 3.31
CA LEU A 33 14.24 -6.63 3.98
C LEU A 33 15.13 -5.57 3.31
N ALA A 34 16.38 -5.92 2.98
CA ALA A 34 17.29 -5.02 2.28
C ALA A 34 16.79 -4.69 0.86
N ALA A 35 16.09 -5.61 0.19
CA ALA A 35 15.49 -5.35 -1.12
C ALA A 35 14.47 -4.20 -1.09
N CYS A 36 13.80 -3.95 0.04
CA CYS A 36 12.89 -2.82 0.18
C CYS A 36 13.59 -1.46 0.09
N LEU A 37 14.91 -1.38 0.29
CA LEU A 37 15.68 -0.16 0.03
C LEU A 37 15.69 0.21 -1.44
N ALA A 38 15.76 -0.78 -2.34
CA ALA A 38 15.69 -0.56 -3.78
C ALA A 38 14.29 -0.06 -4.19
N ASP A 39 13.24 -0.67 -3.63
CA ASP A 39 11.86 -0.21 -3.83
C ASP A 39 11.62 1.20 -3.28
N ALA A 40 12.23 1.54 -2.13
CA ALA A 40 12.16 2.88 -1.57
C ALA A 40 12.80 3.92 -2.49
N ALA A 41 13.97 3.61 -3.06
CA ALA A 41 14.66 4.48 -3.99
C ALA A 41 13.86 4.65 -5.29
N SER A 42 13.34 3.56 -5.87
CA SER A 42 12.55 3.62 -7.12
C SER A 42 11.21 4.32 -6.93
N ALA A 43 10.47 4.00 -5.86
CA ALA A 43 9.20 4.65 -5.54
C ALA A 43 9.41 6.14 -5.27
N THR A 44 10.53 6.51 -4.62
CA THR A 44 10.91 7.92 -4.44
C THR A 44 11.27 8.59 -5.76
N ALA A 45 11.82 7.87 -6.74
CA ALA A 45 12.04 8.38 -8.10
C ALA A 45 10.73 8.51 -8.90
N GLY A 46 9.67 7.81 -8.49
CA GLY A 46 8.31 7.95 -9.02
C GLY A 46 7.65 6.65 -9.46
N THR A 47 8.37 5.52 -9.45
CA THR A 47 7.85 4.21 -9.89
C THR A 47 8.18 3.12 -8.87
N PRO A 48 7.18 2.53 -8.19
CA PRO A 48 7.41 1.39 -7.31
C PRO A 48 7.74 0.13 -8.12
N ILE A 49 8.51 -0.79 -7.55
CA ILE A 49 8.87 -2.06 -8.19
C ILE A 49 7.83 -3.11 -7.82
N ASP A 50 6.93 -3.45 -8.74
CA ASP A 50 5.84 -4.40 -8.49
C ASP A 50 6.33 -5.82 -8.15
N ALA A 51 7.51 -6.22 -8.65
CA ALA A 51 8.12 -7.50 -8.32
C ALA A 51 8.45 -7.65 -6.82
N LEU A 52 8.68 -6.52 -6.13
CA LEU A 52 8.92 -6.46 -4.69
C LEU A 52 7.58 -6.30 -3.96
N PHE A 53 6.66 -7.24 -4.16
CA PHE A 53 5.28 -7.18 -3.68
C PHE A 53 5.13 -7.19 -2.15
N TRP A 54 6.19 -7.54 -1.42
CA TRP A 54 6.22 -7.52 0.05
C TRP A 54 6.69 -6.18 0.64
N CYS A 55 7.26 -5.31 -0.19
CA CYS A 55 7.75 -4.00 0.19
C CYS A 55 6.73 -2.92 -0.12
N ALA A 56 6.56 -1.97 0.80
CA ALA A 56 5.91 -0.68 0.57
C ALA A 56 6.98 0.43 0.55
N GLY A 57 8.05 0.24 -0.23
CA GLY A 57 9.18 1.16 -0.34
C GLY A 57 9.66 1.73 0.99
N SER A 58 9.69 3.06 1.11
CA SER A 58 10.15 3.78 2.29
C SER A 58 9.21 3.68 3.50
N TRP A 59 8.00 3.14 3.35
CA TRP A 59 7.02 3.04 4.43
C TRP A 59 7.25 1.81 5.29
N GLY A 60 7.81 0.75 4.71
CA GLY A 60 8.16 -0.49 5.41
C GLY A 60 7.66 -1.73 4.67
N ASN A 61 7.45 -2.81 5.42
CA ASN A 61 6.97 -4.08 4.87
C ASN A 61 5.45 -4.16 4.89
N LEU A 62 4.89 -4.76 3.83
CA LEU A 62 3.46 -5.04 3.73
C LEU A 62 3.06 -6.23 4.60
N TYR A 63 3.92 -7.24 4.75
CA TYR A 63 3.64 -8.41 5.59
C TYR A 63 4.04 -8.15 7.07
N PRO A 64 3.29 -8.69 8.03
CA PRO A 64 1.92 -9.23 7.89
C PRO A 64 0.92 -8.11 7.53
N PHE A 65 -0.16 -8.45 6.82
CA PHE A 65 -1.24 -7.50 6.45
C PHE A 65 -2.13 -7.11 7.63
N ALA A 66 -1.52 -6.82 8.77
CA ALA A 66 -2.20 -6.42 10.00
C ALA A 66 -2.12 -4.90 10.19
N GLY A 67 -3.08 -4.37 10.94
CA GLY A 67 -3.12 -2.95 11.31
C GLY A 67 -2.12 -2.57 12.38
N ARG A 68 -1.53 -3.56 13.07
CA ARG A 68 -0.48 -3.34 14.06
C ARG A 68 0.88 -3.20 13.35
N GLY A 69 1.60 -2.15 13.70
CA GLY A 69 2.93 -1.86 13.18
C GLY A 69 3.78 -1.13 14.22
N PRO A 70 5.11 -1.17 14.10
CA PRO A 70 5.97 -0.35 14.94
C PRO A 70 5.65 1.12 14.68
N THR A 71 5.44 1.91 15.75
CA THR A 71 5.23 3.36 15.62
C THR A 71 6.57 4.05 15.35
N LEU A 72 7.08 3.94 14.12
CA LEU A 72 8.41 4.40 13.77
C LEU A 72 8.37 5.37 12.58
N GLY A 73 8.44 6.66 12.89
CA GLY A 73 8.41 7.74 11.90
C GLY A 73 7.15 8.58 12.04
N SER A 74 6.67 9.13 10.93
CA SER A 74 5.52 10.03 10.92
C SER A 74 4.19 9.31 10.81
N ARG A 75 3.15 9.94 11.34
CA ARG A 75 1.78 9.41 11.23
C ARG A 75 1.35 9.24 9.77
N ALA A 76 1.70 10.18 8.89
CA ALA A 76 1.47 10.05 7.46
C ALA A 76 2.08 8.77 6.85
N ARG A 77 3.29 8.39 7.27
CA ARG A 77 3.93 7.14 6.83
C ARG A 77 3.18 5.91 7.35
N GLU A 78 2.81 5.90 8.63
CA GLU A 78 2.13 4.77 9.26
C GLU A 78 0.72 4.53 8.67
N THR A 79 -0.06 5.59 8.50
CA THR A 79 -1.42 5.49 7.97
C THR A 79 -1.44 5.17 6.47
N SER A 80 -0.45 5.65 5.69
CA SER A 80 -0.28 5.23 4.30
C SER A 80 0.18 3.77 4.17
N LEU A 81 1.05 3.28 5.07
CA LEU A 81 1.41 1.86 5.15
C LEU A 81 0.18 0.99 5.45
N SER A 82 -0.63 1.41 6.42
CA SER A 82 -1.89 0.74 6.77
C SER A 82 -2.85 0.67 5.57
N ALA A 83 -3.02 1.78 4.85
CA ALA A 83 -3.79 1.81 3.60
C ALA A 83 -3.24 0.81 2.57
N ALA A 84 -1.91 0.78 2.35
CA ALA A 84 -1.29 -0.17 1.43
C ALA A 84 -1.47 -1.64 1.86
N ARG A 85 -1.40 -1.94 3.17
CA ARG A 85 -1.66 -3.29 3.71
C ARG A 85 -3.10 -3.72 3.50
N SER A 86 -4.07 -2.83 3.71
CA SER A 86 -5.48 -3.13 3.43
C SER A 86 -5.71 -3.45 1.94
N LEU A 87 -5.06 -2.73 1.03
CA LEU A 87 -5.11 -3.02 -0.40
C LEU A 87 -4.47 -4.36 -0.74
N ALA A 88 -3.33 -4.67 -0.14
CA ALA A 88 -2.67 -5.96 -0.30
C ALA A 88 -3.55 -7.12 0.22
N ALA A 89 -4.19 -6.95 1.38
CA ALA A 89 -5.14 -7.93 1.92
C ALA A 89 -6.35 -8.15 0.98
N LEU A 90 -6.89 -7.08 0.38
CA LEU A 90 -7.97 -7.17 -0.60
C LEU A 90 -7.54 -7.91 -1.87
N HIS A 91 -6.32 -7.67 -2.35
CA HIS A 91 -5.73 -8.40 -3.49
C HIS A 91 -5.56 -9.88 -3.18
N ARG A 92 -5.02 -10.20 -2.00
CA ARG A 92 -4.84 -11.56 -1.53
C ARG A 92 -6.15 -12.35 -1.47
N ARG A 93 -7.25 -11.67 -1.12
CA ARG A 93 -8.61 -12.25 -1.08
C ARG A 93 -9.34 -12.23 -2.42
N GLY A 94 -8.73 -11.68 -3.46
CA GLY A 94 -9.36 -11.53 -4.78
C GLY A 94 -10.52 -10.52 -4.83
N LEU A 95 -10.73 -9.75 -3.76
CA LEU A 95 -11.70 -8.65 -3.70
C LEU A 95 -11.19 -7.43 -4.51
N ALA A 96 -9.87 -7.25 -4.53
CA ALA A 96 -9.20 -6.35 -5.44
C ALA A 96 -8.75 -7.09 -6.70
N ARG A 97 -8.91 -6.44 -7.85
CA ARG A 97 -8.57 -6.97 -9.17
C ARG A 97 -7.50 -6.10 -9.80
N ARG A 98 -6.70 -6.72 -10.67
CA ARG A 98 -5.75 -5.97 -11.49
C ARG A 98 -6.51 -5.35 -12.67
N THR A 99 -6.26 -4.09 -12.92
CA THR A 99 -6.95 -3.26 -13.91
C THR A 99 -5.97 -2.53 -14.83
N MET A 100 -4.67 -2.83 -14.71
CA MET A 100 -3.61 -2.24 -15.52
C MET A 100 -2.80 -3.35 -16.20
N GLY A 101 -2.41 -3.13 -17.46
CA GLY A 101 -1.65 -4.06 -18.30
C GLY A 101 -2.46 -4.66 -19.45
N GLU A 102 -1.76 -5.21 -20.44
CA GLU A 102 -2.37 -5.72 -21.68
C GLU A 102 -3.37 -6.87 -21.44
N ASP A 103 -3.11 -7.73 -20.46
CA ASP A 103 -3.99 -8.82 -20.05
C ASP A 103 -5.14 -8.38 -19.14
N ALA A 104 -5.17 -7.10 -18.73
CA ALA A 104 -6.25 -6.50 -17.92
C ALA A 104 -7.09 -5.45 -18.67
N LEU A 105 -7.02 -5.42 -20.02
CA LEU A 105 -7.67 -4.41 -20.86
C LEU A 105 -9.20 -4.53 -20.90
N CYS A 106 -9.70 -5.71 -21.27
CA CYS A 106 -11.15 -5.96 -21.41
C CYS A 106 -11.71 -6.82 -20.25
N GLU A 107 -10.83 -7.46 -19.48
CA GLU A 107 -11.16 -8.23 -18.28
C GLU A 107 -10.29 -7.79 -17.10
N SER A 108 -10.75 -7.97 -15.87
CA SER A 108 -9.94 -7.63 -14.69
C SER A 108 -9.46 -8.92 -14.00
N PRO A 109 -8.24 -9.43 -14.27
CA PRO A 109 -7.77 -10.67 -13.67
C PRO A 109 -7.59 -10.54 -12.15
N ILE A 110 -7.70 -11.67 -11.42
CA ILE A 110 -7.34 -11.71 -10.00
C ILE A 110 -5.82 -11.63 -9.90
N ALA A 111 -5.31 -10.65 -9.15
CA ALA A 111 -3.91 -10.58 -8.77
C ALA A 111 -3.79 -10.78 -7.25
N PRO A 112 -3.19 -11.88 -6.78
CA PRO A 112 -3.04 -12.16 -5.35
C PRO A 112 -2.02 -11.24 -4.66
N PHE A 113 -1.07 -10.71 -5.43
CA PHE A 113 -0.08 -9.74 -4.99
C PHE A 113 -0.50 -8.33 -5.40
N LEU A 114 -0.14 -7.33 -4.60
CA LEU A 114 -0.49 -5.93 -4.84
C LEU A 114 0.30 -5.36 -6.05
N PRO A 115 -0.35 -5.00 -7.17
CA PRO A 115 0.28 -4.21 -8.22
C PRO A 115 0.39 -2.76 -7.73
N LYS A 116 1.55 -2.38 -7.18
CA LYS A 116 1.75 -1.06 -6.54
C LYS A 116 1.61 0.07 -7.55
N SER A 117 2.12 -0.12 -8.77
CA SER A 117 2.03 0.84 -9.88
C SER A 117 0.59 1.20 -10.28
N GLN A 118 -0.37 0.30 -10.03
CA GLN A 118 -1.79 0.54 -10.31
C GLN A 118 -2.40 1.61 -9.39
N TYR A 119 -1.81 1.85 -8.21
CA TYR A 119 -2.41 2.69 -7.18
C TYR A 119 -1.57 3.93 -6.89
N LYS A 120 -2.26 5.06 -6.70
CA LYS A 120 -1.68 6.26 -6.11
C LYS A 120 -2.54 6.74 -4.95
N LEU A 121 -1.93 7.39 -3.99
CA LEU A 121 -2.60 7.97 -2.84
C LEU A 121 -2.44 9.49 -2.90
N SER A 122 -3.45 10.22 -2.44
CA SER A 122 -3.33 11.64 -2.15
C SER A 122 -3.97 11.94 -0.81
N MET A 123 -3.24 12.61 0.08
CA MET A 123 -3.78 12.98 1.39
C MET A 123 -4.92 14.00 1.23
N PHE A 124 -6.04 13.80 1.90
CA PHE A 124 -7.18 14.72 1.94
C PHE A 124 -7.27 15.47 3.27
N TYR A 125 -7.03 14.78 4.38
CA TYR A 125 -7.00 15.32 5.74
C TYR A 125 -5.75 14.78 6.46
N PRO A 126 -5.07 15.56 7.33
CA PRO A 126 -5.46 16.89 7.84
C PRO A 126 -5.09 18.07 6.92
N LEU A 127 -4.07 17.95 6.07
CA LEU A 127 -3.72 18.95 5.06
C LEU A 127 -3.73 18.35 3.64
N PRO A 128 -4.65 18.76 2.76
CA PRO A 128 -4.84 18.09 1.47
C PRO A 128 -3.66 18.27 0.51
N GLU A 129 -3.24 17.18 -0.10
CA GLU A 129 -2.28 17.15 -1.20
C GLU A 129 -2.99 17.55 -2.51
N THR A 130 -2.86 18.82 -2.89
CA THR A 130 -3.61 19.40 -4.02
C THR A 130 -2.87 19.37 -5.36
N GLN A 131 -1.54 19.26 -5.34
CA GLN A 131 -0.71 19.41 -6.54
C GLN A 131 -0.35 18.10 -7.21
N ARG A 132 -0.33 16.99 -6.47
CA ARG A 132 0.08 15.68 -6.97
C ARG A 132 -0.55 14.55 -6.15
N ALA A 133 -0.48 13.34 -6.71
CA ALA A 133 -0.71 12.10 -5.97
C ALA A 133 0.62 11.35 -5.87
N HIS A 134 0.95 10.84 -4.70
CA HIS A 134 2.17 10.09 -4.44
C HIS A 134 1.96 8.59 -4.70
N VAL A 135 3.06 7.90 -5.06
CA VAL A 135 3.04 6.45 -5.29
C VAL A 135 3.23 5.67 -4.00
N ILE A 136 2.81 4.41 -3.98
CA ILE A 136 3.03 3.53 -2.83
C ILE A 136 4.54 3.38 -2.59
N GLY A 137 4.98 3.71 -1.37
CA GLY A 137 6.37 3.62 -0.94
C GLY A 137 7.25 4.84 -1.22
N GLU A 138 6.70 5.92 -1.81
CA GLU A 138 7.42 7.19 -1.98
C GLU A 138 7.81 7.81 -0.63
N SER A 139 9.03 8.33 -0.52
CA SER A 139 9.51 8.98 0.72
C SER A 139 8.50 10.01 1.27
N PRO A 140 8.06 9.88 2.53
CA PRO A 140 7.13 10.82 3.16
C PRO A 140 7.68 12.24 3.25
N LEU A 141 9.01 12.40 3.18
CA LEU A 141 9.70 13.69 3.06
C LEU A 141 9.44 14.40 1.73
N ARG A 142 8.73 13.81 0.76
CA ARG A 142 8.33 14.50 -0.47
C ARG A 142 6.86 14.90 -0.47
N TRP A 143 6.00 14.26 0.32
CA TRP A 143 4.55 14.44 0.23
C TRP A 143 3.85 14.68 1.56
N GLY A 144 4.29 14.07 2.67
CA GLY A 144 3.46 13.89 3.86
C GLY A 144 4.03 14.43 5.18
N GLU A 145 5.34 14.53 5.34
CA GLU A 145 5.95 14.80 6.66
C GLU A 145 5.48 16.13 7.28
N TRP A 146 5.43 17.21 6.48
CA TRP A 146 4.94 18.54 6.86
C TRP A 146 3.41 18.67 6.90
N ARG A 147 2.68 17.60 6.57
CA ARG A 147 1.21 17.60 6.54
C ARG A 147 0.60 17.03 7.80
N ASN A 148 1.39 16.74 8.83
CA ASN A 148 0.89 16.26 10.12
C ASN A 148 0.62 17.44 11.06
N ILE A 149 -0.59 17.51 11.64
CA ILE A 149 -0.95 18.53 12.63
C ILE A 149 -1.10 17.85 14.00
N PRO A 150 -0.22 18.14 14.98
CA PRO A 150 -0.34 17.53 16.31
C PRO A 150 -1.63 17.98 17.01
N ALA A 151 -2.18 17.12 17.86
CA ALA A 151 -3.34 17.33 18.74
C ALA A 151 -4.71 17.53 18.08
N VAL A 152 -4.83 18.13 16.89
CA VAL A 152 -6.14 18.44 16.26
C VAL A 152 -6.43 17.55 15.04
N GLY A 153 -5.39 17.04 14.37
CA GLY A 153 -5.52 16.27 13.12
C GLY A 153 -4.63 15.04 13.11
N GLU A 154 -4.83 14.13 14.09
CA GLU A 154 -4.11 12.85 14.14
C GLU A 154 -4.70 11.77 13.23
N ASP A 155 -5.88 12.04 12.66
CA ASP A 155 -6.52 11.20 11.66
C ASP A 155 -6.01 11.57 10.25
N HIS A 156 -5.84 10.57 9.39
CA HIS A 156 -5.41 10.75 8.00
C HIS A 156 -6.45 10.15 7.06
N LEU A 157 -6.94 10.97 6.15
CA LEU A 157 -7.84 10.53 5.07
C LEU A 157 -7.07 10.56 3.77
N TYR A 158 -7.17 9.49 2.99
CA TYR A 158 -6.53 9.37 1.68
C TYR A 158 -7.57 9.16 0.59
N LEU A 159 -7.39 9.85 -0.52
CA LEU A 159 -8.04 9.48 -1.77
C LEU A 159 -7.16 8.44 -2.47
N LEU A 160 -7.77 7.31 -2.81
CA LEU A 160 -7.13 6.24 -3.56
C LEU A 160 -7.45 6.40 -5.05
N TRP A 161 -6.40 6.60 -5.84
CA TRP A 161 -6.46 6.59 -7.29
C TRP A 161 -6.11 5.20 -7.80
N ARG A 162 -6.93 4.66 -8.70
CA ARG A 162 -6.70 3.38 -9.36
C ARG A 162 -6.57 3.60 -10.86
N TRP A 163 -5.45 3.16 -11.42
CA TRP A 163 -5.24 3.10 -12.86
C TRP A 163 -6.10 2.00 -13.47
N ASN A 164 -6.93 2.35 -14.45
CA ASN A 164 -7.73 1.40 -15.21
C ASN A 164 -7.39 1.58 -16.70
N ASP A 165 -6.80 0.56 -17.31
CA ASP A 165 -6.68 0.49 -18.75
C ASP A 165 -8.01 0.03 -19.34
N CYS A 166 -8.56 0.81 -20.28
CA CYS A 166 -9.87 0.56 -20.86
C CYS A 166 -9.73 0.06 -22.30
N CYS A 167 -10.41 -1.03 -22.60
CA CYS A 167 -10.61 -1.57 -23.94
C CYS A 167 -11.84 -0.92 -24.59
N ALA A 168 -11.65 -0.17 -25.68
CA ALA A 168 -12.75 0.36 -26.48
C ALA A 168 -13.18 -0.71 -27.50
N THR A 169 -14.28 -1.40 -27.22
CA THR A 169 -14.94 -2.28 -28.20
C THR A 169 -15.87 -1.42 -29.06
N PHE A 170 -15.67 -1.43 -30.38
CA PHE A 170 -16.58 -0.81 -31.36
C PHE A 170 -17.72 -1.76 -31.74
#